data_AF-A0A4R1WQM8-F1
#
_entry.id   AF-A0A4R1WQM8-F1
#
_cell.length_a   1.000
_cell.length_b   1.000
_cell.length_c   1.000
_cell.angle_alpha   90.00
_cell.angle_beta   90.00
_cell.angle_gamma   90.00
#
_symmetry.space_group_name_H-M   'P 1'
#
loop_
_entity.id
_entity.type
_entity.pdbx_description
1 polymer ?
#
loop_
_entity_poly.entity_id
_entity_poly.type
_entity_poly.pdbx_seq_one_letter_code
_entity_poly.pdbx_strand_id
1 'polypeptide(L)'
;MEAFRAAGVEGLVVKGASSRYVAGRGWVKYKTRETVEVIAGGVIGPLKQPEVLIAGRYRGSELVQVGRTVPLSPEQSAALGAVLRKAKRDHP
;
A
#
# COMPACT_ATOMS: atom_id res chain seq x y z
N MET A 1 -19.68 7.63 -11.67
CA MET A 1 -18.38 6.91 -11.51
C MET A 1 -18.30 5.66 -12.34
N GLU A 2 -19.37 4.87 -12.44
CA GLU A 2 -19.40 3.62 -13.22
C GLU A 2 -19.04 3.85 -14.70
N ALA A 3 -19.60 4.88 -15.33
CA ALA A 3 -19.25 5.28 -16.70
C ALA A 3 -17.76 5.63 -16.90
N PHE A 4 -17.10 6.18 -15.88
CA PHE A 4 -15.68 6.56 -15.96
C PHE A 4 -14.75 5.37 -15.69
N ARG A 5 -15.18 4.40 -14.88
CA ARG A 5 -14.42 3.17 -14.62
C ARG A 5 -14.23 2.34 -15.89
N ALA A 6 -15.27 2.23 -16.73
CA ALA A 6 -15.19 1.52 -18.01
C ALA A 6 -14.16 2.15 -18.97
N ALA A 7 -13.92 3.46 -18.85
CA ALA A 7 -12.90 4.18 -19.60
C ALA A 7 -11.49 4.13 -18.96
N GLY A 8 -11.29 3.30 -17.92
CA GLY A 8 -9.99 3.18 -17.23
C GLY A 8 -9.63 4.37 -16.33
N VAL A 9 -10.56 5.28 -16.05
CA VAL A 9 -10.32 6.44 -15.18
C VAL A 9 -10.25 5.99 -13.71
N GLU A 10 -9.13 6.28 -13.04
CA GLU A 10 -8.88 5.89 -11.63
C GLU A 10 -9.87 6.55 -10.65
N GLY A 11 -10.18 7.82 -10.89
CA GLY A 11 -10.95 8.67 -10.00
C GLY A 11 -11.21 10.05 -10.59
N LEU A 12 -11.87 10.91 -9.83
CA LEU A 12 -12.21 12.28 -10.21
C LEU A 12 -11.44 13.29 -9.36
N VAL A 13 -11.11 14.42 -9.98
CA VAL A 13 -10.69 15.63 -9.28
C VAL A 13 -11.80 16.66 -9.43
N VAL A 14 -12.48 16.95 -8.33
CA VAL A 14 -13.60 17.90 -8.29
C VAL A 14 -13.07 19.26 -7.87
N LYS A 15 -13.36 20.28 -8.70
CA LYS A 15 -12.93 21.67 -8.52
C LYS A 15 -14.17 22.55 -8.39
N GLY A 16 -14.15 23.53 -7.49
CA GLY A 16 -15.24 24.51 -7.39
C GLY A 16 -15.25 25.39 -8.64
N ALA A 17 -16.41 25.49 -9.30
CA ALA A 17 -16.53 26.18 -10.60
C ALA A 17 -16.14 27.66 -10.55
N SER A 18 -16.33 28.31 -9.40
CA SER A 18 -15.98 29.73 -9.18
C SER A 18 -14.82 29.92 -8.20
N SER A 19 -14.14 28.83 -7.81
CA SER A 19 -13.02 28.89 -6.88
C SER A 19 -11.77 29.42 -7.59
N ARG A 20 -11.06 30.34 -6.94
CA ARG A 20 -9.72 30.73 -7.39
C ARG A 20 -8.74 29.57 -7.20
N TYR A 21 -7.68 29.56 -8.00
CA TYR A 21 -6.54 28.70 -7.73
C TYR A 21 -5.88 29.13 -6.41
N VAL A 22 -5.73 28.19 -5.48
CA VAL A 22 -5.04 28.40 -4.20
C VAL A 22 -3.95 27.35 -4.06
N ALA A 23 -2.77 27.76 -3.63
CA ALA A 23 -1.73 26.81 -3.28
C ALA A 23 -2.16 26.05 -2.01
N GLY A 24 -2.13 24.72 -2.06
CA GLY A 24 -2.54 23.86 -0.95
C GLY A 24 -3.82 23.07 -1.21
N ARG A 25 -4.67 22.92 -0.18
CA ARG A 25 -5.88 22.09 -0.26
C ARG A 25 -7.06 22.91 -0.80
N GLY A 26 -7.46 22.66 -2.05
CA GLY A 26 -8.61 23.33 -2.66
C GLY A 26 -9.48 22.46 -3.57
N TRP A 27 -9.05 21.23 -3.88
CA TRP A 27 -9.77 20.29 -4.73
C TRP A 27 -10.05 18.99 -3.98
N VAL A 28 -11.15 18.33 -4.31
CA VAL A 28 -11.52 17.04 -3.75
C VAL A 28 -11.12 15.94 -4.73
N LYS A 29 -10.46 14.90 -4.22
CA LYS A 29 -10.16 13.69 -4.99
C LYS A 29 -11.16 12.62 -4.57
N TYR A 30 -11.84 12.03 -5.54
CA TYR A 30 -12.63 10.83 -5.36
C TYR A 30 -11.93 9.69 -6.07
N LYS A 31 -11.54 8.64 -5.36
CA LYS A 31 -10.91 7.45 -5.95
C LYS A 31 -11.75 6.21 -5.67
N THR A 32 -11.72 5.25 -6.58
CA THR A 32 -12.40 3.96 -6.38
C THR A 32 -11.61 3.01 -5.49
N ARG A 33 -10.31 3.26 -5.33
CA ARG A 33 -9.38 2.50 -4.50
C ARG A 33 -8.50 3.50 -3.76
N GLU A 34 -8.37 3.29 -2.46
CA GLU A 34 -7.45 4.04 -1.63
C GLU A 34 -6.24 3.15 -1.32
N THR A 35 -5.06 3.74 -1.40
CA THR A 35 -3.81 3.09 -0.99
C THR A 35 -3.42 3.58 0.38
N VAL A 36 -2.93 2.67 1.21
CA VAL A 36 -2.39 2.99 2.52
C VAL A 36 -0.99 2.42 2.64
N GLU A 37 -0.12 3.18 3.28
CA GLU A 37 1.20 2.67 3.64
C GLU A 37 1.08 1.63 4.76
N VAL A 38 1.86 0.57 4.64
CA VAL A 38 1.91 -0.56 5.58
C VAL A 38 3.35 -0.88 5.95
N ILE A 39 3.54 -1.51 7.10
CA ILE A 39 4.82 -2.06 7.54
C ILE A 39 4.89 -3.52 7.05
N ALA A 40 6.04 -3.93 6.53
CA ALA A 40 6.31 -5.34 6.26
C ALA A 40 6.48 -6.08 7.60
N GLY A 41 5.43 -6.78 8.05
CA GLY A 41 5.43 -7.48 9.33
C GLY A 41 6.05 -8.88 9.26
N GLY A 42 6.16 -9.45 8.07
CA GLY A 42 6.73 -10.78 7.87
C GLY A 42 6.62 -11.25 6.43
N VAL A 43 7.08 -12.47 6.18
CA VAL A 43 7.03 -13.11 4.87
C VAL A 43 6.55 -14.56 4.98
N ILE A 44 5.94 -15.05 3.92
CA ILE A 44 5.73 -16.48 3.69
C ILE A 44 6.78 -16.93 2.66
N GLY A 45 7.36 -18.10 2.89
CA GLY A 45 8.46 -18.64 2.11
C GLY A 45 9.85 -18.29 2.69
N PRO A 46 10.93 -18.71 2.00
CA PRO A 46 12.29 -18.44 2.45
C PRO A 46 12.60 -16.95 2.53
N LEU A 47 13.28 -16.49 3.58
CA LEU A 47 13.59 -15.06 3.76
C LEU A 47 14.40 -14.46 2.58
N LYS A 48 15.25 -15.26 1.95
CA LYS A 48 16.05 -14.84 0.78
C LYS A 48 15.27 -14.85 -0.54
N GLN A 49 14.12 -15.51 -0.58
CA GLN A 49 13.22 -15.56 -1.73
C GLN A 49 11.75 -15.55 -1.23
N PRO A 50 11.26 -14.41 -0.70
CA PRO A 50 9.90 -14.31 -0.19
C PRO A 50 8.87 -14.55 -1.29
N GLU A 51 7.82 -15.30 -0.97
CA GLU A 51 6.71 -15.56 -1.91
C GLU A 51 5.57 -14.56 -1.69
N VAL A 52 5.33 -14.18 -0.44
CA VAL A 52 4.27 -13.26 -0.03
C VAL A 52 4.76 -12.40 1.12
N LEU A 53 4.37 -11.12 1.11
CA LEU A 53 4.64 -10.18 2.20
C LEU A 53 3.39 -9.99 3.07
N ILE A 54 3.58 -10.08 4.39
CA ILE A 54 2.53 -9.83 5.38
C ILE A 54 2.50 -8.34 5.71
N ALA A 55 1.38 -7.70 5.44
CA ALA A 55 1.20 -6.27 5.65
C ALA A 55 0.65 -6.01 7.06
N GLY A 56 1.38 -5.21 7.84
CA GLY A 56 1.00 -4.79 9.18
C GLY A 56 0.72 -3.29 9.27
N ARG A 57 -0.14 -2.88 10.20
CA ARG A 57 -0.28 -1.48 10.62
C ARG A 57 -0.09 -1.36 12.12
N TYR A 58 0.76 -0.43 12.51
CA TYR A 58 0.98 -0.14 13.93
C TYR A 58 -0.24 0.58 14.51
N ARG A 59 -0.80 0.06 15.59
CA ARG A 59 -1.97 0.62 16.29
C ARG A 59 -1.62 1.01 17.72
N GLY A 60 -0.58 1.83 17.87
CA GLY A 60 -0.20 2.47 19.14
C GLY A 60 0.55 1.57 20.12
N SER A 61 0.25 0.28 20.17
CA SER A 61 0.96 -0.70 21.02
C SER A 61 1.49 -1.90 20.25
N GLU A 62 0.82 -2.27 19.15
CA GLU A 62 1.09 -3.51 18.44
C GLU A 62 1.05 -3.33 16.92
N LEU A 63 1.74 -4.24 16.23
CA LEU A 63 1.67 -4.36 14.78
C LEU A 63 0.56 -5.35 14.43
N VAL A 64 -0.57 -4.84 13.94
CA VAL A 64 -1.72 -5.67 13.55
C VAL A 64 -1.61 -6.04 12.09
N GLN A 65 -1.70 -7.33 11.76
CA GLN A 65 -1.81 -7.79 10.38
C GLN A 65 -3.10 -7.25 9.75
N VAL A 66 -2.97 -6.51 8.65
CA VAL A 66 -4.10 -5.94 7.90
C VAL A 66 -4.29 -6.59 6.54
N GLY A 67 -3.37 -7.48 6.14
CA GLY A 67 -3.49 -8.22 4.90
C GLY A 67 -2.18 -8.90 4.52
N ARG A 68 -2.14 -9.35 3.26
CA ARG A 68 -0.96 -9.90 2.62
C ARG A 68 -0.98 -9.52 1.13
N THR A 69 0.18 -9.54 0.51
CA THR A 69 0.27 -9.39 -0.95
C THR A 69 -0.31 -10.61 -1.65
N VAL A 70 -0.59 -10.47 -2.95
CA VAL A 70 -0.62 -11.61 -3.87
C VAL A 70 0.81 -12.20 -3.99
N PRO A 71 0.99 -13.36 -4.65
CA PRO A 71 2.33 -13.87 -4.92
C PRO A 71 3.22 -12.80 -5.57
N LEU A 72 4.41 -12.63 -5.01
CA LEU A 72 5.40 -11.69 -5.49
C LEU A 72 5.93 -12.14 -6.85
N SER A 73 6.23 -11.19 -7.73
CA SER A 73 7.01 -11.51 -8.93
C SER A 73 8.43 -11.93 -8.55
N PRO A 74 9.15 -12.66 -9.43
CA PRO A 74 10.55 -13.03 -9.18
C PRO A 74 11.43 -11.82 -8.85
N GLU A 75 11.21 -10.69 -9.53
CA GLU A 75 11.96 -9.45 -9.31
C GLU A 75 11.66 -8.84 -7.94
N GLN A 76 10.38 -8.82 -7.53
CA GLN A 76 9.96 -8.33 -6.22
C GLN A 76 10.51 -9.21 -5.09
N SER A 77 10.47 -10.53 -5.28
CA SER A 77 11.03 -11.50 -4.34
C SER A 77 12.53 -11.30 -4.16
N ALA A 78 13.29 -11.16 -5.25
CA ALA A 78 14.72 -10.93 -5.21
C ALA A 78 15.08 -9.60 -4.54
N ALA A 79 14.35 -8.53 -4.85
CA ALA A 79 14.56 -7.21 -4.24
C ALA A 79 14.33 -7.24 -2.72
N LEU A 80 13.26 -7.89 -2.26
CA LEU A 80 12.97 -8.04 -0.84
C LEU A 80 14.00 -8.95 -0.14
N GLY A 81 14.37 -10.07 -0.76
CA GLY A 81 15.38 -10.99 -0.23
C GLY A 81 16.76 -10.36 -0.03
N ALA A 82 17.08 -9.30 -0.78
CA ALA A 82 18.33 -8.56 -0.65
C ALA A 82 18.36 -7.61 0.57
N VAL A 83 17.19 -7.15 1.04
CA VAL A 83 17.10 -6.12 2.10
C VAL A 83 16.57 -6.66 3.43
N LEU A 84 15.84 -7.78 3.41
CA LEU A 84 15.27 -8.37 4.61
C LEU A 84 16.31 -9.13 5.44
N ARG A 85 16.18 -9.02 6.76
CA ARG A 85 17.00 -9.75 7.72
C ARG A 85 16.10 -10.49 8.69
N LYS A 86 16.59 -11.62 9.19
CA LYS A 86 15.85 -12.41 10.17
C LYS A 86 15.64 -11.56 11.42
N ALA A 87 14.41 -11.52 11.88
CA ALA A 87 14.06 -10.87 13.12
C ALA A 87 14.80 -11.52 14.31
N LYS A 88 15.13 -10.72 15.33
CA LYS A 88 15.68 -11.23 16.59
C LYS A 88 14.58 -11.97 17.37
N ARG A 89 14.98 -12.76 18.38
CA ARG A 89 14.03 -13.59 19.17
C ARG A 89 13.00 -12.78 19.95
N ASP A 90 13.31 -11.52 20.24
CA ASP A 90 12.48 -10.54 20.94
C ASP A 90 11.60 -9.70 20.00
N HIS A 91 11.58 -10.03 18.70
CA HIS A 91 10.66 -9.40 17.77
C HIS A 91 9.21 -9.81 18.10
N PRO A 92 8.27 -8.85 18.16
CA PRO A 92 6.86 -9.14 18.40
C PRO A 92 6.23 -10.01 17.31
#